data_AF-A0A077NWI2-F1
#
_entry.id   AF-A0A077NWI2-F1
#
_cell.length_a   1.000
_cell.length_b   1.000
_cell.length_c   1.000
_cell.angle_alpha   90.00
_cell.angle_beta   90.00
_cell.angle_gamma   90.00
#
_symmetry.space_group_name_H-M   'P 1'
#
loop_
_entity.id
_entity.type
_entity.pdbx_description
1 polymer ?
#
loop_
_entity_poly.entity_id
_entity_poly.type
_entity_poly.pdbx_seq_one_letter_code
_entity_poly.pdbx_strand_id
1 'polypeptide(L)'
;MPTREYVKGAIAEHAQSRNHPYATQVEPGFVTLSNDVDSDSEKTVATSKAVKAAYDLANTANQNALNNNSNLYLEKKLNGADIPDKAEFVKNLGLSELVYRAIGNGPNQVPDINSFDSKLNESGYQVLPSGLMIQWGVVIGSTSTMDVRKFSTPFKNKCFVITGSYVIGGDWGQGISAEIRSKEEFLIVIHDSLGNWSGSRVQYIAIGY
;
A
#
# COMPACT_ATOMS: atom_id res chain seq x y z
N MET A 1 33.57 -91.45 -31.59
CA MET A 1 32.66 -90.33 -31.93
C MET A 1 31.49 -90.36 -30.96
N PRO A 2 30.95 -89.21 -30.53
CA PRO A 2 29.77 -89.18 -29.65
C PRO A 2 28.57 -89.85 -30.32
N THR A 3 27.74 -90.58 -29.56
CA THR A 3 26.52 -91.21 -30.09
C THR A 3 25.39 -90.19 -30.22
N ARG A 4 24.46 -90.42 -31.16
CA ARG A 4 23.31 -89.52 -31.39
C ARG A 4 22.42 -89.38 -30.15
N GLU A 5 22.32 -90.42 -29.33
CA GLU A 5 21.58 -90.43 -28.07
C GLU A 5 22.25 -89.55 -27.01
N TYR A 6 23.58 -89.63 -26.89
CA TYR A 6 24.36 -88.78 -26.00
C TYR A 6 24.17 -87.28 -26.33
N VAL A 7 24.25 -86.92 -27.61
CA VAL A 7 24.05 -85.53 -28.05
C VAL A 7 22.63 -85.03 -27.76
N LYS A 8 21.61 -85.88 -27.97
CA LYS A 8 20.22 -85.54 -27.64
C LYS A 8 20.02 -85.35 -26.13
N GLY A 9 20.62 -86.21 -25.31
CA GLY A 9 20.58 -86.10 -23.86
C GLY A 9 21.22 -84.80 -23.38
N ALA A 10 22.42 -84.47 -23.86
CA ALA A 10 23.13 -83.25 -23.49
C ALA A 10 22.38 -81.96 -23.88
N ILE A 11 21.70 -81.94 -25.03
CA ILE A 11 20.87 -80.79 -25.44
C ILE A 11 19.64 -80.65 -24.52
N ALA A 12 19.00 -81.77 -24.16
CA ALA A 12 17.85 -81.76 -23.26
C ALA A 12 18.24 -81.29 -21.85
N GLU A 13 19.40 -81.74 -21.34
CA GLU A 13 19.95 -81.27 -20.06
C GLU A 13 20.30 -79.79 -20.12
N HIS A 14 20.97 -79.31 -21.18
CA HIS A 14 21.32 -77.91 -21.34
C HIS A 14 20.07 -77.01 -21.36
N ALA A 15 19.04 -77.39 -22.12
CA ALA A 15 17.80 -76.63 -22.24
C ALA A 15 16.99 -76.56 -20.93
N GLN A 16 17.14 -77.55 -20.04
CA GLN A 16 16.53 -77.54 -18.70
C GLN A 16 17.43 -76.85 -17.66
N SER A 17 18.74 -76.80 -17.90
CA SER A 17 19.69 -76.19 -16.98
C SER A 17 19.56 -74.67 -16.97
N ARG A 18 19.89 -74.06 -15.83
CA ARG A 18 20.08 -72.61 -15.71
C ARG A 18 21.55 -72.23 -15.56
N ASN A 19 22.46 -73.09 -16.03
CA ASN A 19 23.90 -72.92 -15.89
C ASN A 19 24.46 -71.97 -16.95
N HIS A 20 23.96 -70.74 -16.96
CA HIS A 20 24.47 -69.63 -17.75
C HIS A 20 24.98 -68.54 -16.81
N PRO A 21 25.99 -67.75 -17.23
CA PRO A 21 26.46 -66.61 -16.46
C PRO A 21 25.34 -65.59 -16.22
N TYR A 22 25.48 -64.79 -15.17
CA TYR A 22 24.60 -63.65 -14.94
C TYR A 22 24.80 -62.59 -16.02
N ALA A 23 23.73 -61.88 -16.39
CA ALA A 23 23.85 -60.73 -17.27
C ALA A 23 24.64 -59.62 -16.57
N THR A 24 25.45 -58.91 -17.35
CA THR A 24 26.13 -57.69 -16.93
C THR A 24 25.70 -56.53 -17.82
N GLN A 25 26.21 -55.33 -17.56
CA GLN A 25 25.96 -54.17 -18.43
C GLN A 25 26.62 -54.31 -19.83
N VAL A 26 27.54 -55.26 -19.99
CA VAL A 26 28.32 -55.44 -21.23
C VAL A 26 28.04 -56.79 -21.88
N GLU A 27 27.86 -57.84 -21.08
CA GLU A 27 27.70 -59.23 -21.55
C GLU A 27 26.30 -59.78 -21.22
N PRO A 28 25.61 -60.42 -22.18
CA PRO A 28 24.29 -60.99 -21.95
C PRO A 28 24.35 -62.24 -21.05
N GLY A 29 23.29 -62.48 -20.28
CA GLY A 29 23.18 -63.63 -19.36
C GLY A 29 21.80 -63.71 -18.68
N PHE A 30 21.68 -64.50 -17.60
CA PHE A 30 20.44 -64.55 -16.81
C PHE A 30 20.37 -63.43 -15.76
N VAL A 31 19.15 -62.95 -15.50
CA VAL A 31 18.88 -61.93 -14.49
C VAL A 31 17.95 -62.48 -13.42
N THR A 32 18.04 -61.91 -12.22
CA THR A 32 17.05 -62.09 -11.16
C THR A 32 16.29 -60.78 -10.98
N LEU A 33 14.98 -60.84 -10.72
CA LEU A 33 14.13 -59.65 -10.63
C LEU A 33 13.93 -59.25 -9.18
N SER A 34 14.01 -57.97 -8.86
CA SER A 34 13.68 -57.42 -7.54
C SER A 34 12.61 -56.32 -7.61
N ASN A 35 11.77 -56.26 -6.58
CA ASN A 35 10.79 -55.19 -6.38
C ASN A 35 11.29 -54.12 -5.39
N ASP A 36 12.50 -54.25 -4.87
CA ASP A 36 13.12 -53.30 -3.94
C ASP A 36 13.38 -51.97 -4.66
N VAL A 37 13.24 -50.87 -3.94
CA VAL A 37 13.40 -49.50 -4.48
C VAL A 37 14.70 -48.81 -4.03
N ASP A 38 15.43 -49.46 -3.14
CA ASP A 38 16.67 -49.01 -2.49
C ASP A 38 17.74 -50.11 -2.51
N SER A 39 17.66 -51.04 -3.46
CA SER A 39 18.61 -52.15 -3.56
C SER A 39 19.94 -51.70 -4.17
N ASP A 40 21.03 -52.05 -3.50
CA ASP A 40 22.41 -51.86 -3.99
C ASP A 40 22.93 -53.08 -4.78
N SER A 41 22.07 -54.06 -5.09
CA SER A 41 22.48 -55.30 -5.77
C SER A 41 22.73 -55.10 -7.26
N GLU A 42 23.96 -55.34 -7.70
CA GLU A 42 24.35 -55.33 -9.12
C GLU A 42 23.89 -56.57 -9.92
N LYS A 43 23.33 -57.58 -9.25
CA LYS A 43 22.93 -58.87 -9.86
C LYS A 43 21.43 -58.97 -10.15
N THR A 44 20.66 -58.01 -9.66
CA THR A 44 19.20 -58.00 -9.77
C THR A 44 18.74 -56.82 -10.61
N VAL A 45 17.74 -57.07 -11.46
CA VAL A 45 17.12 -56.04 -12.29
C VAL A 45 15.81 -55.58 -11.62
N ALA A 46 15.61 -54.26 -11.60
CA ALA A 46 14.38 -53.65 -11.09
C ALA A 46 13.17 -54.07 -11.95
N THR A 47 12.07 -54.41 -11.30
CA THR A 47 10.79 -54.64 -11.98
C THR A 47 10.06 -53.31 -12.24
N SER A 48 9.04 -53.35 -13.11
CA SER A 48 8.10 -52.23 -13.27
C SER A 48 7.41 -51.82 -11.96
N LYS A 49 7.24 -52.76 -11.02
CA LYS A 49 6.69 -52.49 -9.68
C LYS A 49 7.63 -51.65 -8.82
N ALA A 50 8.93 -51.95 -8.81
CA ALA A 50 9.93 -51.13 -8.13
C ALA A 50 9.95 -49.71 -8.72
N VAL A 51 10.01 -49.59 -10.06
CA VAL A 51 10.00 -48.29 -10.75
C VAL A 51 8.73 -47.50 -10.43
N LYS A 52 7.57 -48.15 -10.42
CA LYS A 52 6.30 -47.51 -10.02
C LYS A 52 6.34 -47.01 -8.58
N ALA A 53 6.84 -47.82 -7.64
CA ALA A 53 6.92 -47.43 -6.24
C ALA A 53 7.85 -46.23 -6.02
N ALA A 54 9.01 -46.19 -6.69
CA ALA A 54 9.92 -45.05 -6.66
C ALA A 54 9.28 -43.80 -7.28
N TYR A 55 8.57 -43.94 -8.41
CA TYR A 55 7.84 -42.85 -9.04
C TYR A 55 6.72 -42.30 -8.13
N ASP A 56 5.93 -43.18 -7.52
CA ASP A 56 4.85 -42.79 -6.62
C ASP A 56 5.40 -42.03 -5.40
N LEU A 57 6.51 -42.50 -4.81
CA LEU A 57 7.21 -41.81 -3.72
C LEU A 57 7.73 -40.43 -4.13
N ALA A 58 8.37 -40.32 -5.29
CA ALA A 58 8.86 -39.05 -5.83
C ALA A 58 7.70 -38.06 -6.12
N ASN A 59 6.59 -38.56 -6.66
CA ASN A 59 5.39 -37.77 -6.89
C ASN A 59 4.81 -37.27 -5.56
N THR A 60 4.72 -38.12 -4.53
CA THR A 60 4.30 -37.70 -3.18
C THR A 60 5.24 -36.64 -2.60
N ALA A 61 6.56 -36.78 -2.73
CA ALA A 61 7.51 -35.76 -2.27
C ALA A 61 7.32 -34.41 -2.99
N ASN A 62 7.11 -34.43 -4.31
CA ASN A 62 6.83 -33.24 -5.09
C ASN A 62 5.49 -32.59 -4.69
N GLN A 63 4.44 -33.41 -4.51
CA GLN A 63 3.16 -32.93 -3.99
C GLN A 63 3.30 -32.37 -2.58
N ASN A 64 4.09 -32.97 -1.70
CA ASN A 64 4.34 -32.44 -0.36
C ASN A 64 5.08 -31.11 -0.41
N ALA A 65 6.06 -30.93 -1.31
CA ALA A 65 6.71 -29.64 -1.52
C ALA A 65 5.74 -28.55 -2.03
N LEU A 66 4.73 -28.95 -2.81
CA LEU A 66 3.68 -28.05 -3.33
C LEU A 66 2.55 -27.80 -2.32
N ASN A 67 2.16 -28.81 -1.54
CA ASN A 67 0.95 -28.85 -0.69
C ASN A 67 1.25 -28.59 0.80
N ASN A 68 2.50 -28.73 1.28
CA ASN A 68 2.90 -28.31 2.64
C ASN A 68 3.06 -26.79 2.78
N ASN A 69 2.57 -26.01 1.81
CA ASN A 69 2.56 -24.56 1.87
C ASN A 69 1.20 -24.02 2.35
N SER A 70 0.06 -24.59 1.94
CA SER A 70 -1.20 -23.84 2.01
C SER A 70 -1.71 -23.54 3.43
N ASN A 71 -1.19 -24.21 4.47
CA ASN A 71 -1.54 -23.94 5.87
C ASN A 71 -0.35 -23.59 6.76
N LEU A 72 0.89 -23.61 6.25
CA LEU A 72 2.08 -23.33 7.07
C LEU A 72 2.63 -21.91 6.87
N TYR A 73 2.51 -21.37 5.67
CA TYR A 73 3.05 -20.06 5.29
C TYR A 73 2.04 -19.30 4.44
N LEU A 74 2.15 -17.97 4.43
CA LEU A 74 1.39 -17.12 3.51
C LEU A 74 1.99 -17.21 2.11
N GLU A 75 1.15 -17.47 1.10
CA GLU A 75 1.55 -17.57 -0.29
C GLU A 75 1.74 -16.18 -0.92
N LYS A 76 2.96 -15.87 -1.37
CA LYS A 76 3.27 -14.58 -2.01
C LYS A 76 2.33 -14.21 -3.16
N LYS A 77 1.88 -15.20 -3.96
CA LYS A 77 0.97 -14.97 -5.10
C LYS A 77 -0.46 -14.59 -4.69
N LEU A 78 -0.86 -14.88 -3.45
CA LEU A 78 -2.20 -14.59 -2.94
C LEU A 78 -2.31 -13.19 -2.31
N ASN A 79 -1.19 -12.48 -2.14
CA ASN A 79 -1.16 -11.11 -1.61
C ASN A 79 -1.97 -10.94 -0.30
N GLY A 80 -1.88 -11.93 0.60
CA GLY A 80 -2.58 -11.91 1.88
C GLY A 80 -4.08 -12.25 1.82
N ALA A 81 -4.58 -12.73 0.67
CA ALA A 81 -5.94 -13.26 0.57
C ALA A 81 -6.15 -14.52 1.42
N ASP A 82 -5.07 -15.24 1.69
CA ASP A 82 -4.96 -16.47 2.48
C ASP A 82 -4.77 -16.23 3.99
N ILE A 83 -4.77 -14.98 4.45
CA ILE A 83 -4.76 -14.66 5.89
C ILE A 83 -6.13 -15.04 6.49
N PRO A 84 -6.21 -16.00 7.45
CA PRO A 84 -7.49 -16.45 8.01
C PRO A 84 -8.21 -15.36 8.80
N ASP A 85 -7.46 -14.62 9.63
CA ASP A 85 -7.95 -13.47 10.38
C ASP A 85 -7.10 -12.24 10.06
N LYS A 86 -7.60 -11.43 9.13
CA LYS A 86 -6.93 -10.20 8.70
C LYS A 86 -6.87 -9.17 9.82
N ALA A 87 -7.84 -9.15 10.74
CA ALA A 87 -7.88 -8.19 11.83
C ALA A 87 -6.81 -8.50 12.88
N GLU A 88 -6.71 -9.77 13.31
CA GLU A 88 -5.66 -10.20 14.25
C GLU A 88 -4.27 -10.10 13.61
N PHE A 89 -4.13 -10.40 12.30
CA PHE A 89 -2.88 -10.20 11.58
C PHE A 89 -2.40 -8.74 11.61
N VAL A 90 -3.28 -7.78 11.31
CA VAL A 90 -2.97 -6.34 11.38
C VAL A 90 -2.58 -5.94 12.82
N LYS A 91 -3.32 -6.39 13.82
CA LYS A 91 -3.02 -6.14 15.24
C LYS A 91 -1.63 -6.66 15.65
N ASN A 92 -1.25 -7.86 15.22
CA ASN A 92 0.05 -8.46 15.51
C ASN A 92 1.23 -7.71 14.86
N LEU A 93 0.99 -6.97 13.77
CA LEU A 93 1.98 -6.07 13.17
C LEU A 93 2.18 -4.77 13.97
N GLY A 94 1.47 -4.57 15.10
CA GLY A 94 1.47 -3.31 15.85
C GLY A 94 0.75 -2.18 15.10
N LEU A 95 0.03 -2.52 14.04
CA LEU A 95 -0.82 -1.58 13.31
C LEU A 95 -2.11 -1.43 14.10
N SER A 96 -2.34 -0.23 14.64
CA SER A 96 -3.61 0.12 15.26
C SER A 96 -4.71 0.29 14.21
N GLU A 97 -5.98 0.42 14.64
CA GLU A 97 -7.13 0.75 13.78
C GLU A 97 -6.89 1.98 12.87
N LEU A 98 -5.85 2.78 13.13
CA LEU A 98 -5.40 3.90 12.29
C LEU A 98 -5.06 3.50 10.85
N VAL A 99 -4.70 2.24 10.58
CA VAL A 99 -4.44 1.76 9.21
C VAL A 99 -5.68 1.76 8.32
N TYR A 100 -6.89 1.85 8.91
CA TYR A 100 -8.14 1.95 8.17
C TYR A 100 -8.69 3.36 8.03
N ARG A 101 -8.03 4.38 8.60
CA ARG A 101 -8.50 5.76 8.41
C ARG A 101 -8.14 6.22 7.02
N ALA A 102 -9.11 6.10 6.11
CA ALA A 102 -9.02 6.75 4.81
C ALA A 102 -8.75 8.25 4.99
N ILE A 103 -8.00 8.82 4.04
CA ILE A 103 -7.86 10.27 3.92
C ILE A 103 -9.24 10.83 3.49
N GLY A 104 -9.80 11.78 4.23
CA GLY A 104 -11.11 12.36 3.94
C GLY A 104 -11.75 13.10 5.13
N ASN A 105 -13.03 13.48 4.98
CA ASN A 105 -13.76 14.35 5.92
C ASN A 105 -14.90 13.68 6.68
N GLY A 106 -15.04 12.36 6.55
CA GLY A 106 -16.04 11.56 7.24
C GLY A 106 -15.65 11.21 8.69
N PRO A 107 -16.60 10.69 9.48
CA PRO A 107 -16.32 10.18 10.82
C PRO A 107 -15.19 9.15 10.77
N ASN A 108 -14.28 9.22 11.75
CA ASN A 108 -13.12 8.32 11.87
C ASN A 108 -12.12 8.36 10.70
N GLN A 109 -12.08 9.41 9.87
CA GLN A 109 -11.05 9.60 8.84
C GLN A 109 -9.87 10.46 9.33
N VAL A 110 -8.74 10.38 8.62
CA VAL A 110 -7.65 11.36 8.76
C VAL A 110 -7.99 12.53 7.84
N PRO A 111 -8.08 13.78 8.34
CA PRO A 111 -8.49 14.93 7.54
C PRO A 111 -7.66 15.06 6.27
N ASP A 112 -8.32 15.10 5.12
CA ASP A 112 -7.67 15.50 3.87
C ASP A 112 -7.31 16.98 3.96
N ILE A 113 -6.03 17.32 3.83
CA ILE A 113 -5.55 18.71 3.88
C ILE A 113 -6.16 19.57 2.77
N ASN A 114 -6.61 18.96 1.67
CA ASN A 114 -7.27 19.67 0.57
C ASN A 114 -8.73 20.03 0.86
N SER A 115 -9.30 19.60 1.99
CA SER A 115 -10.69 19.87 2.34
C SER A 115 -10.91 21.13 3.15
N PHE A 116 -9.83 21.80 3.57
CA PHE A 116 -9.94 22.98 4.38
C PHE A 116 -10.62 24.10 3.59
N ASP A 117 -11.78 24.52 4.08
CA ASP A 117 -12.61 25.52 3.43
C ASP A 117 -11.80 26.78 3.12
N SER A 118 -11.77 27.15 1.85
CA SER A 118 -10.94 28.22 1.36
C SER A 118 -11.51 28.85 0.09
N LYS A 119 -11.15 30.11 -0.10
CA LYS A 119 -11.48 30.87 -1.30
C LYS A 119 -10.24 31.67 -1.69
N LEU A 120 -9.53 31.23 -2.72
CA LEU A 120 -8.22 31.78 -3.13
C LEU A 120 -8.36 32.92 -4.16
N ASN A 121 -9.22 33.89 -3.87
CA ASN A 121 -9.47 35.05 -4.73
C ASN A 121 -8.71 36.28 -4.20
N GLU A 122 -8.78 37.43 -4.91
CA GLU A 122 -8.20 38.71 -4.43
C GLU A 122 -8.71 39.09 -3.04
N SER A 123 -9.99 38.80 -2.75
CA SER A 123 -10.54 38.77 -1.40
C SER A 123 -10.98 37.35 -1.07
N GLY A 124 -10.33 36.76 -0.09
CA GLY A 124 -10.30 35.32 0.13
C GLY A 124 -10.08 34.93 1.57
N TYR A 125 -10.16 33.63 1.85
CA TYR A 125 -9.90 33.10 3.18
C TYR A 125 -9.36 31.67 3.14
N GLN A 126 -8.79 31.25 4.27
CA GLN A 126 -8.43 29.88 4.58
C GLN A 126 -8.86 29.56 6.01
N VAL A 127 -9.63 28.49 6.19
CA VAL A 127 -9.91 27.93 7.52
C VAL A 127 -8.87 26.86 7.84
N LEU A 128 -8.37 26.84 9.06
CA LEU A 128 -7.44 25.85 9.58
C LEU A 128 -8.20 24.80 10.40
N PRO A 129 -7.63 23.58 10.61
CA PRO A 129 -8.25 22.53 11.40
C PRO A 129 -8.69 22.91 12.81
N SER A 130 -8.01 23.89 13.42
CA SER A 130 -8.36 24.40 14.75
C SER A 130 -9.63 25.26 14.76
N GLY A 131 -10.19 25.57 13.58
CA GLY A 131 -11.25 26.55 13.39
C GLY A 131 -10.73 27.98 13.20
N LEU A 132 -9.43 28.22 13.31
CA LEU A 132 -8.83 29.53 13.01
C LEU A 132 -9.02 29.86 11.52
N MET A 133 -9.44 31.07 11.21
CA MET A 133 -9.59 31.58 9.86
C MET A 133 -8.61 32.73 9.63
N ILE A 134 -7.91 32.67 8.51
CA ILE A 134 -7.15 33.79 7.93
C ILE A 134 -7.97 34.32 6.76
N GLN A 135 -8.29 35.60 6.76
CA GLN A 135 -9.05 36.26 5.69
C GLN A 135 -8.28 37.46 5.18
N TRP A 136 -8.32 37.69 3.87
CA TRP A 136 -7.67 38.83 3.23
C TRP A 136 -8.60 39.45 2.20
N GLY A 137 -8.31 40.69 1.82
CA GLY A 137 -9.02 41.32 0.72
C GLY A 137 -8.62 42.75 0.44
N VAL A 138 -9.23 43.31 -0.59
CA VAL A 138 -9.05 44.71 -1.00
C VAL A 138 -10.38 45.43 -0.88
N VAL A 139 -10.40 46.54 -0.15
CA VAL A 139 -11.58 47.36 0.08
C VAL A 139 -11.27 48.84 -0.14
N ILE A 140 -12.31 49.66 -0.15
CA ILE A 140 -12.20 51.12 -0.12
C ILE A 140 -12.05 51.57 1.33
N GLY A 141 -11.13 52.50 1.61
CA GLY A 141 -10.96 53.09 2.92
C GLY A 141 -12.24 53.73 3.43
N SER A 142 -12.45 53.68 4.74
CA SER A 142 -13.54 54.32 5.44
C SER A 142 -13.36 55.83 5.43
N THR A 143 -14.44 56.55 5.15
CA THR A 143 -14.47 58.04 5.07
C THR A 143 -15.18 58.69 6.25
N SER A 144 -15.82 57.89 7.11
CA SER A 144 -16.41 58.34 8.38
C SER A 144 -16.42 57.19 9.38
N THR A 145 -16.69 57.47 10.66
CA THR A 145 -16.75 56.46 11.72
C THR A 145 -17.86 55.42 11.52
N MET A 146 -18.91 55.77 10.77
CA MET A 146 -20.04 54.88 10.45
C MET A 146 -19.85 54.13 9.13
N ASP A 147 -18.83 54.49 8.35
CA ASP A 147 -18.52 53.88 7.05
C ASP A 147 -17.68 52.61 7.22
N VAL A 148 -18.32 51.52 7.66
CA VAL A 148 -17.66 50.25 7.95
C VAL A 148 -17.55 49.34 6.72
N ARG A 149 -16.67 48.35 6.81
CA ARG A 149 -16.48 47.27 5.82
C ARG A 149 -16.88 45.95 6.44
N LYS A 150 -17.36 45.05 5.58
CA LYS A 150 -17.79 43.70 5.98
C LYS A 150 -16.74 42.69 5.56
N PHE A 151 -16.46 41.73 6.44
CA PHE A 151 -15.75 40.52 6.05
C PHE A 151 -16.59 39.78 5.01
N SER A 152 -15.94 39.28 3.95
CA SER A 152 -16.62 38.50 2.91
C SER A 152 -17.24 37.23 3.47
N THR A 153 -16.58 36.67 4.50
CA THR A 153 -17.09 35.59 5.34
C THR A 153 -17.00 36.05 6.79
N PRO A 154 -18.11 36.19 7.52
CA PRO A 154 -18.06 36.50 8.95
C PRO A 154 -17.25 35.46 9.73
N PHE A 155 -16.46 35.92 10.72
CA PHE A 155 -15.86 34.99 11.69
C PHE A 155 -16.96 34.33 12.51
N LYS A 156 -16.79 33.05 12.89
CA LYS A 156 -17.81 32.29 13.63
C LYS A 156 -18.08 32.95 14.98
N ASN A 157 -17.02 33.37 15.67
CA ASN A 157 -17.08 33.98 17.00
C ASN A 157 -16.48 35.39 17.02
N LYS A 158 -15.21 35.57 16.64
CA LYS A 158 -14.55 36.88 16.71
C LYS A 158 -13.31 37.01 15.81
N CYS A 159 -13.05 38.23 15.36
CA CYS A 159 -11.76 38.63 14.80
C CYS A 159 -10.81 39.05 15.94
N PHE A 160 -9.54 38.67 15.88
CA PHE A 160 -8.51 39.04 16.87
C PHE A 160 -7.69 40.25 16.44
N VAL A 161 -7.30 40.24 15.17
CA VAL A 161 -6.35 41.19 14.61
C VAL A 161 -6.72 41.44 13.16
N ILE A 162 -6.57 42.69 12.77
CA ILE A 162 -6.63 43.14 11.40
C ILE A 162 -5.48 44.13 11.19
N THR A 163 -4.83 44.02 10.06
CA THR A 163 -3.84 44.98 9.59
C THR A 163 -4.03 45.20 8.10
N GLY A 164 -3.58 46.36 7.61
CA GLY A 164 -3.68 46.70 6.21
C GLY A 164 -2.46 47.44 5.69
N SER A 165 -2.35 47.46 4.37
CA SER A 165 -1.30 48.19 3.66
C SER A 165 -1.87 48.91 2.45
N TYR A 166 -1.12 49.88 1.96
CA TYR A 166 -1.38 50.44 0.63
C TYR A 166 -1.30 49.32 -0.42
N VAL A 167 -2.15 49.41 -1.45
CA VAL A 167 -2.21 48.42 -2.52
C VAL A 167 -1.12 48.67 -3.56
N ILE A 168 -0.76 49.94 -3.77
CA ILE A 168 0.18 50.39 -4.80
C ILE A 168 1.33 51.12 -4.12
N GLY A 169 2.57 50.83 -4.52
CA GLY A 169 3.76 51.44 -3.91
C GLY A 169 3.91 52.96 -4.11
N GLY A 170 3.13 53.55 -5.02
CA GLY A 170 3.08 54.99 -5.25
C GLY A 170 2.04 55.71 -4.39
N ASP A 171 1.13 54.99 -3.73
CA ASP A 171 0.18 55.59 -2.79
C ASP A 171 0.90 55.94 -1.50
N TRP A 172 0.64 57.14 -1.00
CA TRP A 172 1.27 57.66 0.22
C TRP A 172 0.28 58.48 1.02
N GLY A 173 0.55 58.60 2.31
CA GLY A 173 -0.28 59.33 3.26
C GLY A 173 0.26 59.19 4.68
N GLN A 174 -0.52 59.63 5.66
CA GLN A 174 -0.08 59.62 7.07
C GLN A 174 -0.21 58.24 7.75
N GLY A 175 -0.67 57.22 7.02
CA GLY A 175 -0.73 55.85 7.50
C GLY A 175 -2.12 55.21 7.36
N ILE A 176 -2.23 54.01 7.92
CA ILE A 176 -3.45 53.19 7.91
C ILE A 176 -3.80 52.85 9.35
N SER A 177 -5.08 52.96 9.69
CA SER A 177 -5.64 52.48 10.94
C SER A 177 -6.73 51.45 10.66
N ALA A 178 -6.79 50.40 11.45
CA ALA A 178 -7.82 49.38 11.32
C ALA A 178 -8.38 49.04 12.69
N GLU A 179 -9.71 48.97 12.80
CA GLU A 179 -10.44 48.72 14.04
C GLU A 179 -11.48 47.64 13.80
N ILE A 180 -11.47 46.60 14.64
CA ILE A 180 -12.48 45.54 14.60
C ILE A 180 -13.75 46.05 15.29
N ARG A 181 -14.88 46.07 14.57
CA ARG A 181 -16.18 46.47 15.13
C ARG A 181 -16.96 45.27 15.63
N SER A 182 -16.90 44.16 14.91
CA SER A 182 -17.56 42.91 15.27
C SER A 182 -16.91 41.72 14.56
N LYS A 183 -17.53 40.53 14.67
CA LYS A 183 -17.15 39.35 13.89
C LYS A 183 -17.49 39.48 12.39
N GLU A 184 -18.30 40.47 12.02
CA GLU A 184 -18.80 40.72 10.66
C GLU A 184 -18.20 41.99 10.05
N GLU A 185 -17.81 42.96 10.88
CA GLU A 185 -17.51 44.32 10.46
C GLU A 185 -16.22 44.86 11.05
N PHE A 186 -15.56 45.72 10.28
CA PHE A 186 -14.36 46.44 10.66
C PHE A 186 -14.36 47.84 10.05
N LEU A 187 -13.66 48.77 10.69
CA LEU A 187 -13.31 50.06 10.14
C LEU A 187 -11.87 49.97 9.62
N ILE A 188 -11.59 50.48 8.43
CA ILE A 188 -10.21 50.60 7.94
C ILE A 188 -10.03 51.96 7.29
N VAL A 189 -9.19 52.80 7.86
CA VAL A 189 -8.99 54.18 7.46
C VAL A 189 -7.63 54.31 6.82
N ILE A 190 -7.58 55.01 5.70
CA ILE A 190 -6.34 55.48 5.08
C ILE A 190 -6.31 56.99 5.31
N HIS A 191 -5.24 57.51 5.89
CA HIS A 191 -5.04 58.95 5.97
C HIS A 191 -4.33 59.43 4.71
N ASP A 192 -4.89 60.45 4.04
CA ASP A 192 -4.22 61.13 2.94
C ASP A 192 -2.99 61.92 3.43
N SER A 193 -2.34 62.63 2.52
CA SER A 193 -1.17 63.47 2.82
C SER A 193 -1.44 64.60 3.82
N LEU A 194 -2.69 65.06 3.90
CA LEU A 194 -3.16 66.12 4.76
C LEU A 194 -3.73 65.58 6.08
N GLY A 195 -3.83 64.27 6.25
CA GLY A 195 -4.37 63.58 7.42
C GLY A 195 -5.88 63.32 7.37
N ASN A 196 -6.57 63.67 6.28
CA ASN A 196 -8.00 63.39 6.11
C ASN A 196 -8.22 61.92 5.81
N TRP A 197 -9.42 61.44 6.14
CA TRP A 197 -9.82 60.07 5.83
C TRP A 197 -10.10 59.94 4.34
N SER A 198 -9.45 58.98 3.69
CA SER A 198 -9.53 58.77 2.25
C SER A 198 -10.27 57.49 1.88
N GLY A 199 -11.13 57.59 0.85
CA GLY A 199 -11.74 56.47 0.14
C GLY A 199 -10.80 55.82 -0.89
N SER A 200 -9.50 55.77 -0.63
CA SER A 200 -8.54 55.07 -1.49
C SER A 200 -8.61 53.55 -1.28
N ARG A 201 -8.02 52.77 -2.19
CA ARG A 201 -7.97 51.31 -2.03
C ARG A 201 -6.97 50.92 -0.93
N VAL A 202 -7.36 49.98 -0.07
CA VAL A 202 -6.51 49.36 0.96
C VAL A 202 -6.68 47.85 0.91
N GLN A 203 -5.57 47.12 1.07
CA GLN A 203 -5.61 45.68 1.28
C GLN A 203 -5.49 45.37 2.77
N TYR A 204 -6.15 44.31 3.21
CA TYR A 204 -6.11 43.87 4.60
C TYR A 204 -5.85 42.37 4.71
N ILE A 205 -5.31 41.99 5.87
CA ILE A 205 -5.32 40.63 6.39
C ILE A 205 -5.89 40.64 7.81
N ALA A 206 -6.77 39.70 8.09
CA ALA A 206 -7.45 39.54 9.36
C ALA A 206 -7.40 38.08 9.82
N ILE A 207 -7.28 37.87 11.13
CA ILE A 207 -7.25 36.54 11.73
C ILE A 207 -8.28 36.46 12.85
N GLY A 208 -9.03 35.37 12.88
CA GLY A 208 -10.07 35.13 13.88
C GLY A 208 -10.55 33.68 13.84
N TYR A 209 -11.67 33.39 14.49
CA TYR A 209 -12.35 32.11 14.38
C TYR A 209 -13.85 32.29 14.49
#